data_AF-A0A385FXQ2-F1
#
_entry.id   AF-A0A385FXQ2-F1
#
_cell.length_a   1.000
_cell.length_b   1.000
_cell.length_c   1.000
_cell.angle_alpha   90.00
_cell.angle_beta   90.00
_cell.angle_gamma   90.00
#
_symmetry.space_group_name_H-M   'P 1'
#
loop_
_entity.id
_entity.type
_entity.pdbx_description
1 polymer ?
#
loop_
_entity_poly.entity_id
_entity_poly.type
_entity_poly.pdbx_seq_one_letter_code
_entity_poly.pdbx_strand_id
1 'polypeptide(L)' 'MAIQKRARGGRPSKGDRHVLTTRLPVADAEKLFAVADSLGQSASEYIANAVAEKLVTIDLSTIESPEELPIGRMVS' A
#
# COMPACT_ATOMS: atom_id res chain seq x y z
N MET A 1 1.34 17.44 8.19
CA MET A 1 2.10 16.22 8.53
C MET A 1 3.29 16.06 7.59
N ALA A 2 4.48 15.75 8.09
CA ALA A 2 5.63 15.46 7.24
C ALA A 2 5.41 14.11 6.55
N ILE A 3 5.07 14.12 5.26
CA ILE A 3 5.07 12.92 4.43
C ILE A 3 6.51 12.40 4.44
N GLN A 4 6.75 11.31 5.18
CA GLN A 4 8.08 10.71 5.25
C GLN A 4 8.61 10.49 3.83
N LYS A 5 9.82 10.97 3.57
CA LYS A 5 10.47 10.90 2.26
C LYS A 5 10.79 9.43 1.94
N ARG A 6 9.83 8.71 1.38
CA ARG A 6 9.98 7.31 0.96
C ARG A 6 10.93 7.26 -0.24
N ALA A 7 11.80 6.26 -0.28
CA ALA A 7 12.74 6.08 -1.40
C ALA A 7 11.96 5.98 -2.72
N ARG A 8 12.20 6.92 -3.65
CA ARG A 8 11.68 6.87 -5.02
C ARG A 8 12.70 6.08 -5.83
N GLY A 9 12.40 4.81 -6.03
CA GLY A 9 13.20 3.91 -6.83
C GLY A 9 12.39 3.50 -8.05
N GLY A 10 12.77 3.99 -9.23
CA GLY A 10 12.15 3.62 -10.49
C GLY A 10 13.15 3.70 -11.62
N ARG A 11 13.22 2.66 -12.46
CA ARG A 11 13.83 2.78 -13.79
C ARG A 11 12.99 3.81 -14.55
N PRO A 12 13.58 4.81 -15.23
CA PRO A 12 12.81 5.85 -15.94
C PRO A 12 11.71 5.29 -16.86
N SER A 13 11.94 4.11 -17.45
CA SER A 13 10.98 3.42 -18.31
C SER A 13 9.77 2.79 -17.61
N LYS A 14 9.70 2.79 -16.28
CA LYS A 14 8.63 2.17 -15.47
C LYS A 14 7.80 3.21 -14.70
N GLY A 15 8.12 4.50 -14.79
CA GLY A 15 7.37 5.60 -14.15
C GLY A 15 7.74 5.85 -12.67
N ASP A 16 7.11 6.88 -12.08
CA ASP A 16 7.34 7.28 -10.68
C ASP A 16 6.69 6.27 -9.72
N ARG A 17 7.51 5.59 -8.90
CA ARG A 17 7.09 4.51 -8.00
C ARG A 17 7.95 4.50 -6.73
N HIS A 18 7.37 4.00 -5.65
CA HIS A 18 8.10 3.69 -4.41
C HIS A 18 8.40 2.20 -4.32
N VAL A 19 9.61 1.85 -3.89
CA VAL A 19 9.96 0.45 -3.57
C VAL A 19 9.46 0.14 -2.17
N LEU A 20 8.69 -0.93 -2.05
CA LEU A 20 8.24 -1.48 -0.78
C LEU A 20 8.92 -2.82 -0.57
N THR A 21 9.42 -3.05 0.64
CA THR A 21 10.03 -4.33 1.04
C THR A 21 9.31 -4.83 2.27
N THR A 22 8.83 -6.07 2.21
CA THR A 22 8.15 -6.75 3.32
C THR A 22 8.60 -8.20 3.39
N ARG A 23 8.42 -8.84 4.55
CA ARG A 23 8.69 -10.26 4.75
C ARG A 23 7.35 -10.99 4.83
N LEU A 24 7.19 -12.03 4.02
CA LEU A 24 6.07 -12.97 4.12
C LEU A 24 6.52 -14.25 4.84
N PRO A 25 5.62 -14.94 5.55
CA PRO A 25 5.85 -16.33 5.93
C PRO A 25 6.22 -17.17 4.71
N VAL A 26 7.13 -18.15 4.90
CA VAL A 26 7.67 -18.97 3.79
C VAL A 26 6.56 -19.63 2.97
N ALA A 27 5.58 -20.24 3.65
CA ALA A 27 4.46 -20.91 2.99
C ALA A 27 3.60 -19.95 2.13
N ASP A 28 3.48 -18.68 2.52
CA ASP A 28 2.72 -17.69 1.75
C ASP A 28 3.55 -17.15 0.58
N ALA A 29 4.86 -17.03 0.75
CA ALA A 29 5.76 -16.68 -0.34
C ALA A 29 5.77 -17.77 -1.44
N GLU A 30 5.83 -19.05 -1.06
CA GLU A 30 5.76 -20.18 -2.00
C GLU A 30 4.45 -20.20 -2.79
N LYS A 31 3.32 -20.01 -2.09
CA LYS A 31 2.01 -19.88 -2.75
C LYS A 31 1.98 -18.72 -3.73
N LEU A 32 2.53 -17.56 -3.33
CA LEU A 32 2.59 -16.38 -4.18
C LEU A 32 3.38 -16.65 -5.45
N PHE A 33 4.54 -17.32 -5.35
CA PHE A 33 5.34 -17.69 -6.52
C PHE A 33 4.57 -18.63 -7.45
N ALA A 34 3.94 -19.68 -6.90
CA ALA A 34 3.15 -20.60 -7.71
C ALA A 34 2.00 -19.91 -8.46
N VAL A 35 1.30 -18.98 -7.80
CA VAL A 35 0.24 -18.17 -8.42
C VAL A 35 0.80 -17.26 -9.51
N ALA A 36 1.87 -16.52 -9.23
CA ALA A 36 2.50 -15.62 -10.21
C ALA A 36 2.96 -16.39 -11.47
N ASP A 37 3.59 -17.56 -11.27
CA ASP A 37 4.05 -18.43 -12.36
C ASP A 37 2.88 -18.93 -13.21
N SER A 38 1.77 -19.37 -12.57
CA SER A 38 0.56 -19.80 -13.29
C SER A 38 -0.09 -18.71 -14.13
N LEU A 39 0.11 -17.44 -13.74
CA LEU A 39 -0.40 -16.27 -14.45
C LEU A 39 0.60 -15.73 -15.48
N GLY A 40 1.81 -16.30 -15.57
CA GLY A 40 2.88 -15.81 -16.44
C GLY A 40 3.40 -14.43 -16.05
N GLN A 41 3.25 -14.04 -14.78
CA GLN A 41 3.63 -12.74 -14.25
C GLN A 41 4.81 -12.87 -13.28
N SER A 42 5.59 -11.80 -13.14
CA SER A 42 6.59 -11.75 -12.07
C SER A 42 5.92 -11.59 -10.70
N ALA A 43 6.53 -12.13 -9.64
CA ALA A 43 6.02 -11.97 -8.27
C ALA A 43 5.82 -10.50 -7.87
N SER A 44 6.72 -9.60 -8.31
CA SER A 44 6.61 -8.17 -8.03
C SER A 44 5.43 -7.51 -8.75
N GLU A 45 5.13 -7.95 -9.97
CA GLU A 45 3.95 -7.50 -10.73
C GLU A 45 2.66 -8.00 -10.10
N TYR A 46 2.61 -9.27 -9.71
CA TYR A 46 1.49 -9.85 -8.98
C TYR A 46 1.21 -9.08 -7.67
N ILE A 47 2.26 -8.82 -6.87
CA ILE A 47 2.14 -8.04 -5.62
C ILE A 47 1.63 -6.62 -5.91
N ALA A 48 2.17 -5.95 -6.92
CA ALA A 48 1.76 -4.60 -7.26
C ALA A 48 0.27 -4.54 -7.65
N ASN A 49 -0.19 -5.51 -8.44
CA ASN A 49 -1.59 -5.60 -8.86
C ASN A 49 -2.52 -5.91 -7.68
N ALA A 50 -2.17 -6.90 -6.85
CA ALA A 50 -2.96 -7.28 -5.67
C ALA A 50 -3.08 -6.12 -4.66
N VAL A 51 -1.99 -5.37 -4.45
CA VAL A 51 -2.02 -4.17 -3.60
C VAL A 51 -2.87 -3.07 -4.23
N ALA A 52 -2.75 -2.81 -5.52
CA ALA A 52 -3.55 -1.80 -6.21
C ALA A 52 -5.05 -2.11 -6.13
N GLU A 53 -5.44 -3.37 -6.41
CA GLU A 53 -6.82 -3.84 -6.29
C GLU A 53 -7.36 -3.64 -4.87
N LYS A 54 -6.55 -3.99 -3.86
CA LYS A 54 -6.95 -3.81 -2.46
C LYS A 54 -7.12 -2.33 -2.11
N LEU A 55 -6.19 -1.47 -2.54
CA LEU A 55 -6.23 -0.04 -2.24
C LEU A 55 -7.41 0.69 -2.90
N VAL A 56 -7.89 0.25 -4.06
CA VAL A 56 -9.10 0.80 -4.70
C VAL A 56 -10.32 0.69 -3.79
N THR A 57 -10.37 -0.34 -2.94
CA THR A 57 -11.49 -0.55 -1.99
C THR A 57 -11.38 0.27 -0.71
N ILE A 58 -10.27 0.99 -0.50
CA ILE A 58 -10.00 1.73 0.73
C ILE A 58 -10.25 3.21 0.49
N ASP A 59 -11.27 3.75 1.16
CA ASP A 59 -11.52 5.17 1.23
C ASP A 59 -10.62 5.81 2.31
N LEU A 60 -9.64 6.61 1.88
CA LEU A 60 -8.71 7.28 2.80
C LEU A 60 -9.41 8.28 3.72
N SER A 61 -10.56 8.84 3.32
CA SER A 61 -11.32 9.77 4.16
C SER A 61 -11.91 9.09 5.41
N THR A 62 -12.04 7.76 5.39
CA THR A 62 -12.48 6.97 6.56
C THR A 62 -11.35 6.65 7.53
N ILE A 63 -10.09 6.78 7.09
CA ILE A 63 -8.89 6.56 7.92
C ILE A 63 -8.48 7.86 8.60
N GLU A 64 -8.73 9.00 7.94
CA GLU A 64 -8.63 10.32 8.54
C GLU A 64 -9.84 10.56 9.46
N SER A 65 -9.83 9.94 10.65
CA SER A 65 -10.74 10.38 11.72
C SER A 65 -10.43 11.86 12.02
N PRO A 66 -11.41 12.77 11.94
CA PRO A 66 -11.29 14.06 12.59
C PRO A 66 -11.40 13.78 14.09
N GLU A 67 -10.26 13.68 14.77
CA GLU A 67 -10.23 14.02 16.20
C GLU A 67 -10.40 15.53 16.35
N GLU A 68 -11.52 16.09 15.88
CA GLU A 68 -12.03 17.32 16.46
C GLU A 68 -12.84 16.93 17.70
N LEU A 69 -12.13 16.82 18.82
CA LEU A 69 -12.75 16.81 20.13
C LEU A 69 -13.60 18.09 20.26
N PRO A 70 -14.90 18.01 20.59
CA PRO A 70 -15.70 19.19 20.90
C PRO A 70 -15.33 19.68 22.30
N ILE A 71 -14.14 20.28 22.45
CA ILE A 71 -13.81 21.04 23.66
C ILE A 71 -14.32 22.46 23.45
N GLY A 72 -15.42 22.79 24.12
CA GLY A 72 -15.70 24.18 24.46
C GLY A 72 -17.06 24.75 24.07
N ARG A 73 -18.16 24.00 24.13
CA ARG A 73 -19.44 24.65 24.49
C ARG A 73 -19.46 24.85 26.01
N MET A 74 -18.60 25.73 26.52
CA MET A 74 -18.76 26.28 27.86
C MET A 74 -19.54 27.58 27.73
N VAL A 75 -20.79 27.45 28.14
CA VAL A 75 -21.75 28.50 28.49
C VAL A 75 -21.06 29.68 29.18
N SER A 76 -21.35 30.89 28.72
CA SER A 76 -21.27 32.12 29.53
C SER A 76 -22.63 32.79 29.50
#